data_AF-A0A352F004-F1
#
_entry.id   AF-A0A352F004-F1
#
_cell.length_a   1.000
_cell.length_b   1.000
_cell.length_c   1.000
_cell.angle_alpha   90.00
_cell.angle_beta   90.00
_cell.angle_gamma   90.00
#
_symmetry.space_group_name_H-M   'P 1'
#
loop_
_entity.id
_entity.type
_entity.pdbx_description
1 polymer ?
#
loop_
_entity_poly.entity_id
_entity_poly.type
_entity_poly.pdbx_seq_one_letter_code
_entity_poly.pdbx_strand_id
1 'polypeptide(L)'
;MNKYCVFVYGTLRRGSAGSMSTRFPKSKFIAEAKVNGSLYYLGPYPGVLLDNSNLLVIGEVYEVDDDLLEELDEFEASSNYVRKQVEISFGVHRAKCWIYEPNPEFYGLHKLITSGDWIKYSKTKTDSPEDTPPEENRN
;
A
#
# COMPACT_ATOMS: atom_id res chain seq x y z
N MET A 1 -16.69 6.57 19.34
CA MET A 1 -15.81 6.17 18.24
C MET A 1 -15.27 7.39 17.55
N ASN A 2 -13.96 7.50 17.52
CA ASN A 2 -13.30 8.40 16.60
C ASN A 2 -13.23 7.74 15.23
N LYS A 3 -13.06 8.58 14.21
CA LYS A 3 -12.91 8.12 12.83
C LYS A 3 -11.58 8.59 12.31
N TYR A 4 -10.84 7.67 11.71
CA TYR A 4 -9.54 7.96 11.12
C TYR A 4 -9.58 7.68 9.62
N CYS A 5 -8.79 8.45 8.88
CA CYS A 5 -8.55 8.17 7.48
C CYS A 5 -7.29 7.31 7.34
N VAL A 6 -7.35 6.25 6.56
CA VAL A 6 -6.23 5.37 6.21
C VAL A 6 -6.05 5.40 4.71
N PHE A 7 -4.83 5.63 4.24
CA PHE A 7 -4.44 5.61 2.85
C PHE A 7 -3.78 4.27 2.51
N VAL A 8 -4.39 3.54 1.57
CA VAL A 8 -3.89 2.25 1.09
C VAL A 8 -3.43 2.38 -0.37
N TYR A 9 -2.26 1.82 -0.67
CA TYR A 9 -1.59 2.00 -1.97
C TYR A 9 -1.23 0.68 -2.68
N GLY A 10 -1.53 -0.46 -2.05
CA GLY A 10 -1.11 -1.80 -2.50
C GLY A 10 -2.26 -2.79 -2.66
N THR A 11 -2.05 -4.00 -2.13
CA THR A 11 -2.96 -5.16 -2.22
C THR A 11 -4.31 -4.97 -1.51
N LEU A 12 -4.38 -4.00 -0.62
CA LEU A 12 -5.61 -3.60 0.07
C LEU A 12 -6.53 -2.72 -0.80
N ARG A 13 -6.06 -2.24 -1.97
CA ARG A 13 -6.89 -1.47 -2.90
C ARG A 13 -8.00 -2.32 -3.53
N ARG A 14 -9.09 -1.68 -3.97
CA ARG A 14 -10.20 -2.34 -4.67
C ARG A 14 -9.71 -3.05 -5.94
N GLY A 15 -10.27 -4.24 -6.18
CA GLY A 15 -9.90 -5.07 -7.33
C GLY A 15 -8.74 -6.04 -7.07
N SER A 16 -8.16 -6.03 -5.88
CA SER A 16 -7.22 -7.05 -5.41
C SER A 16 -7.93 -8.07 -4.50
N ALA A 17 -7.43 -9.32 -4.44
CA ALA A 17 -8.03 -10.40 -3.65
C ALA A 17 -8.12 -10.10 -2.14
N GLY A 18 -7.24 -9.23 -1.64
CA GLY A 18 -7.20 -8.76 -0.25
C GLY A 18 -7.83 -7.39 -0.03
N SER A 19 -8.78 -6.94 -0.86
CA SER A 19 -9.29 -5.56 -0.77
C SER A 19 -9.83 -5.21 0.62
N MET A 20 -9.63 -3.95 1.04
CA MET A 20 -10.08 -3.40 2.32
C MET A 20 -11.54 -3.75 2.61
N SER A 21 -12.42 -3.58 1.63
CA SER A 21 -13.86 -3.80 1.81
C SER A 21 -14.24 -5.27 2.03
N THR A 22 -13.42 -6.22 1.54
CA THR A 22 -13.64 -7.65 1.76
C THR A 22 -13.09 -8.09 3.12
N ARG A 23 -11.88 -7.63 3.47
CA ARG A 23 -11.19 -8.01 4.70
C ARG A 23 -11.77 -7.31 5.92
N PHE A 24 -12.14 -6.04 5.73
CA PHE A 24 -12.58 -5.11 6.76
C PHE A 24 -13.87 -4.42 6.29
N PRO A 25 -15.03 -5.09 6.40
CA PRO A 25 -16.30 -4.58 5.89
C PRO A 25 -16.78 -3.30 6.60
N LYS A 26 -16.24 -3.01 7.79
CA LYS A 26 -16.46 -1.74 8.50
C LYS A 26 -15.74 -0.55 7.86
N SER A 27 -14.75 -0.80 7.01
CA SER A 27 -14.04 0.26 6.28
C SER A 27 -14.95 0.93 5.26
N LYS A 28 -14.93 2.26 5.22
CA LYS A 28 -15.71 3.04 4.26
C LYS A 28 -14.79 3.70 3.26
N PHE A 29 -14.92 3.35 1.99
CA PHE A 29 -14.20 4.05 0.91
C PHE A 29 -14.62 5.52 0.85
N ILE A 30 -13.64 6.43 0.84
CA ILE A 30 -13.86 7.87 0.76
C ILE A 30 -13.55 8.39 -0.64
N ALA A 31 -12.33 8.18 -1.12
CA ALA A 31 -11.88 8.70 -2.42
C ALA A 31 -10.61 7.99 -2.90
N GLU A 32 -10.38 8.04 -4.21
CA GLU A 32 -9.05 7.80 -4.76
C GLU A 32 -8.16 9.01 -4.46
N ALA A 33 -6.90 8.76 -4.11
CA ALA A 33 -6.00 9.79 -3.63
C ALA A 33 -4.56 9.56 -4.07
N LYS A 34 -3.75 10.60 -3.91
CA LYS A 34 -2.32 10.56 -4.25
C LYS A 34 -1.48 11.19 -3.15
N VAL A 35 -0.28 10.66 -2.97
CA VAL A 35 0.72 11.19 -2.04
C VAL A 35 2.06 11.31 -2.74
N ASN A 36 2.84 12.34 -2.38
CA ASN A 36 4.22 12.44 -2.83
C ASN A 36 5.04 11.35 -2.16
N GLY A 37 5.74 10.57 -2.98
CA GLY A 37 6.54 9.46 -2.52
C GLY A 37 6.95 8.54 -3.64
N SER A 38 7.95 7.72 -3.34
CA SER A 38 8.47 6.70 -4.23
C SER A 38 7.89 5.34 -3.85
N LEU A 39 7.32 4.63 -4.83
CA LEU A 39 6.77 3.29 -4.63
C LEU A 39 7.79 2.23 -5.03
N TYR A 40 8.10 1.28 -4.15
CA TYR A 40 9.10 0.24 -4.37
C TYR A 40 8.47 -1.15 -4.37
N TYR A 41 9.03 -2.04 -5.19
CA TYR A 41 8.67 -3.45 -5.24
C TYR A 41 9.43 -4.24 -4.17
N LEU A 42 8.78 -4.57 -3.05
CA LEU A 42 9.36 -5.37 -1.95
C LEU A 42 9.02 -6.87 -2.04
N GLY A 43 8.60 -7.35 -3.23
CA GLY A 43 8.20 -8.74 -3.45
C GLY A 43 6.67 -8.90 -3.49
N PRO A 44 6.03 -9.57 -2.51
CA PRO A 44 4.58 -9.78 -2.54
C PRO A 44 3.77 -8.50 -2.29
N TYR A 45 4.36 -7.49 -1.66
CA TYR A 45 3.70 -6.24 -1.30
C TYR A 45 4.57 -5.03 -1.69
N PRO A 46 3.96 -3.89 -2.06
CA PRO A 46 4.71 -2.67 -2.32
C PRO A 46 5.07 -1.95 -1.02
N GLY A 47 6.19 -1.24 -1.02
CA GLY A 47 6.56 -0.29 0.03
C GLY A 47 6.54 1.14 -0.48
N VAL A 48 5.87 2.04 0.22
CA VAL A 48 5.92 3.48 -0.06
C VAL A 48 6.99 4.15 0.78
N LEU A 49 7.91 4.86 0.13
CA LEU A 49 8.82 5.78 0.80
C LEU A 49 8.28 7.20 0.65
N LEU A 50 7.89 7.82 1.75
CA LEU A 50 7.50 9.24 1.76
C LEU A 50 8.75 10.09 1.60
N ASP A 51 8.92 10.70 0.43
CA ASP A 51 10.06 11.54 0.10
C ASP A 51 9.61 12.82 -0.62
N ASN A 52 10.55 13.74 -0.83
CA ASN A 52 10.32 14.96 -1.62
C ASN A 52 10.56 14.71 -3.12
N SER A 53 10.41 13.48 -3.60
CA SER A 53 10.49 13.22 -5.03
C SER A 53 9.29 13.85 -5.76
N ASN A 54 9.43 14.07 -7.06
CA ASN A 54 8.31 14.48 -7.92
C ASN A 54 7.42 13.29 -8.33
N LEU A 55 7.54 12.14 -7.64
CA LEU A 55 6.74 10.95 -7.90
C LEU A 55 5.49 10.95 -7.02
N LEU A 56 4.42 10.41 -7.58
CA LEU A 56 3.11 10.33 -6.93
C LEU A 56 2.72 8.86 -6.78
N VAL A 57 2.47 8.43 -5.56
CA VAL A 57 1.88 7.12 -5.28
C VAL A 57 0.37 7.21 -5.34
N ILE A 58 -0.23 6.34 -6.14
CA ILE A 58 -1.68 6.24 -6.34
C ILE A 58 -2.25 5.23 -5.35
N GLY A 59 -3.24 5.68 -4.59
CA GLY A 59 -3.93 4.86 -3.61
C GLY A 59 -5.37 5.29 -3.40
N GLU A 60 -5.93 4.80 -2.30
CA GLU A 60 -7.32 4.99 -1.92
C GLU A 60 -7.38 5.36 -0.44
N VAL A 61 -8.29 6.26 -0.09
CA VAL A 61 -8.54 6.66 1.30
C VAL A 61 -9.79 5.94 1.80
N TYR A 62 -9.66 5.35 2.98
CA TYR A 62 -10.72 4.69 3.72
C TYR A 62 -10.92 5.35 5.07
N GLU A 63 -12.16 5.49 5.49
CA GLU A 63 -12.53 5.84 6.86
C GLU A 63 -12.67 4.54 7.67
N VAL A 64 -12.00 4.51 8.83
CA VAL A 64 -11.99 3.39 9.77
C VAL A 64 -12.26 3.91 11.19
N ASP A 65 -12.79 3.05 12.07
CA ASP A 65 -12.94 3.33 13.49
C ASP A 65 -11.68 2.94 14.29
N ASP A 66 -11.65 3.25 15.58
CA ASP A 66 -10.53 2.91 16.48
C ASP A 66 -10.22 1.40 16.47
N ASP A 67 -11.25 0.55 16.54
CA ASP A 67 -11.11 -0.92 16.56
C ASP A 67 -10.45 -1.42 15.26
N LEU A 68 -10.94 -0.96 14.11
CA LEU A 68 -10.39 -1.37 12.82
C LEU A 68 -8.97 -0.83 12.59
N LEU A 69 -8.66 0.34 13.14
CA LEU A 69 -7.32 0.88 13.08
C LEU A 69 -6.31 0.01 13.85
N GLU A 70 -6.71 -0.55 14.99
CA GLU A 70 -5.91 -1.51 15.77
C GLU A 70 -5.74 -2.85 15.02
N GLU A 71 -6.81 -3.37 14.41
CA GLU A 71 -6.73 -4.57 13.56
C GLU A 71 -5.76 -4.39 12.38
N LEU A 72 -5.75 -3.20 11.75
CA LEU A 72 -4.80 -2.87 10.69
C LEU A 72 -3.37 -2.80 11.20
N ASP A 73 -3.15 -2.21 12.38
CA ASP A 73 -1.83 -2.15 13.00
C ASP A 73 -1.28 -3.57 13.25
N GLU A 74 -2.10 -4.48 13.79
CA GLU A 74 -1.69 -5.89 14.00
C GLU A 74 -1.38 -6.60 12.69
N PHE A 75 -2.21 -6.39 11.66
CA PHE A 75 -2.04 -7.01 10.35
C PHE A 75 -0.73 -6.56 9.69
N GLU A 76 -0.46 -5.26 9.66
CA GLU A 76 0.71 -4.65 9.01
C GLU A 76 2.00 -4.81 9.84
N ALA A 77 1.89 -4.90 11.17
CA ALA A 77 3.03 -5.17 12.06
C ALA A 77 3.73 -6.49 11.73
N SER A 78 2.99 -7.51 11.28
CA SER A 78 3.56 -8.79 10.84
C SER A 78 4.56 -8.66 9.68
N SER A 79 4.45 -7.57 8.91
CA SER A 79 5.26 -7.30 7.73
C SER A 79 6.31 -6.19 7.94
N ASN A 80 6.53 -5.75 9.19
CA ASN A 80 7.41 -4.63 9.56
C ASN A 80 7.01 -3.26 8.96
N TYR A 81 5.71 -3.04 8.78
CA TYR A 81 5.19 -1.75 8.35
C TYR A 81 4.85 -0.91 9.58
N VAL A 82 5.30 0.33 9.60
CA VAL A 82 5.00 1.28 10.68
C VAL A 82 3.99 2.30 10.20
N ARG A 83 3.00 2.57 11.05
CA ARG A 83 1.99 3.59 10.79
C ARG A 83 2.59 4.98 10.92
N LYS A 84 2.43 5.81 9.87
CA LYS A 84 2.80 7.23 9.86
C LYS A 84 1.62 8.09 9.44
N GLN A 85 1.57 9.32 9.97
CA GLN A 85 0.55 10.29 9.57
C GLN A 85 1.09 11.19 8.47
N VAL A 86 0.36 11.30 7.37
CA VAL A 86 0.72 12.14 6.24
C VAL A 86 -0.50 12.92 5.74
N GLU A 87 -0.26 14.11 5.19
CA GLU A 87 -1.30 14.85 4.50
C GLU A 87 -1.50 14.28 3.10
N ILE A 88 -2.66 13.68 2.86
CA ILE A 88 -3.04 13.11 1.56
C ILE A 88 -3.94 14.11 0.83
N SER A 89 -3.67 14.29 -0.46
CA SER A 89 -4.49 15.13 -1.33
C SER A 89 -5.42 14.26 -2.19
N PHE A 90 -6.71 14.58 -2.18
CA PHE A 90 -7.73 13.95 -3.02
C PHE A 90 -8.67 15.03 -3.58
N GLY A 91 -8.53 15.32 -4.88
CA GLY A 91 -9.21 16.44 -5.52
C GLY A 91 -8.75 17.79 -4.96
N VAL A 92 -9.70 18.62 -4.51
CA VAL A 92 -9.44 19.91 -3.84
C VAL A 92 -9.29 19.79 -2.32
N HIS A 93 -9.48 18.59 -1.78
CA HIS A 93 -9.43 18.33 -0.35
C HIS A 93 -8.08 17.76 0.06
N ARG A 94 -7.70 18.08 1.29
CA ARG A 94 -6.56 17.47 1.97
C ARG A 94 -7.04 16.97 3.33
N ALA A 95 -6.58 15.78 3.70
CA ALA A 95 -6.83 15.24 5.03
C ALA A 95 -5.56 14.58 5.57
N LYS A 96 -5.43 14.58 6.89
CA LYS A 96 -4.42 13.76 7.55
C LYS A 96 -4.89 12.32 7.54
N CYS A 97 -4.14 11.46 6.86
CA CYS A 97 -4.40 10.05 6.80
C CYS A 97 -3.22 9.28 7.39
N TRP A 98 -3.52 8.11 7.92
CA TRP A 98 -2.54 7.11 8.28
C TRP A 98 -2.09 6.34 7.03
N ILE A 99 -0.79 6.11 6.92
CA ILE A 99 -0.18 5.29 5.88
C ILE A 99 0.78 4.32 6.55
N TYR A 100 0.86 3.11 6.01
CA TYR A 100 1.80 2.10 6.49
C TYR A 100 3.04 2.14 5.63
N GLU A 101 4.17 2.54 6.21
CA GLU A 101 5.46 2.64 5.54
C GLU A 101 6.38 1.54 6.08
N PRO A 102 6.95 0.68 5.21
CA PRO A 102 7.96 -0.29 5.66
C PRO A 102 9.26 0.40 6.05
N ASN A 103 10.06 -0.25 6.90
CA ASN A 103 11.33 0.30 7.40
C ASN A 103 12.23 0.75 6.22
N PRO A 104 12.77 1.99 6.26
CA PRO A 104 13.72 2.55 5.30
C PRO A 104 14.84 1.62 4.82
N GLU A 105 15.29 0.72 5.70
CA GLU A 105 16.36 -0.25 5.39
C GLU A 105 15.98 -1.23 4.25
N PHE A 106 14.69 -1.44 4.00
CA PHE A 106 14.20 -2.32 2.93
C PHE A 106 14.20 -1.67 1.53
N TYR A 107 14.49 -0.37 1.36
CA TYR A 107 14.41 0.25 0.03
C TYR A 107 15.69 0.16 -0.80
N GLY A 108 16.86 0.03 -0.16
CA GLY A 108 18.17 0.17 -0.82
C GLY A 108 18.49 -0.84 -1.92
N LEU A 109 17.74 -1.96 -1.99
CA LEU A 109 17.99 -3.06 -2.94
C LEU A 109 16.82 -3.30 -3.90
N HIS A 110 15.75 -2.50 -3.83
CA HIS A 110 14.48 -2.84 -4.44
C HIS A 110 14.13 -1.95 -5.63
N LYS A 111 13.40 -2.53 -6.59
CA LYS A 111 13.05 -1.88 -7.86
C LYS A 111 12.00 -0.78 -7.63
N LEU A 112 12.32 0.43 -8.09
CA LEU A 112 11.40 1.56 -8.09
C LEU A 112 10.29 1.35 -9.13
N ILE A 113 9.04 1.53 -8.70
CA ILE A 113 7.85 1.53 -9.54
C ILE A 113 7.56 2.98 -9.95
N THR A 114 8.12 3.40 -11.08
CA THR A 114 8.02 4.78 -11.59
C THR A 114 6.59 5.22 -11.92
N SER A 115 5.67 4.27 -12.13
CA SER A 115 4.25 4.56 -12.33
C SER A 115 3.53 5.00 -11.06
N GLY A 116 4.09 4.73 -9.88
CA GLY A 116 3.44 4.96 -8.59
C GLY A 116 2.14 4.17 -8.38
N ASP A 117 1.84 3.20 -9.25
CA ASP A 117 0.61 2.42 -9.22
C ASP A 117 0.93 0.93 -9.14
N TRP A 118 0.68 0.37 -7.96
CA TRP A 118 0.85 -1.06 -7.70
C TRP A 118 0.00 -1.95 -8.59
N ILE A 119 -1.27 -1.60 -8.83
CA ILE A 119 -2.19 -2.45 -9.61
C ILE A 119 -1.70 -2.54 -11.05
N LYS A 120 -1.27 -1.39 -11.61
CA LYS A 120 -0.69 -1.35 -12.96
C LYS A 120 0.58 -2.19 -13.03
N TYR A 121 1.46 -2.09 -12.05
CA TYR A 121 2.71 -2.85 -12.00
C TYR A 121 2.47 -4.37 -11.82
N SER A 122 1.57 -4.75 -10.91
CA SER A 122 1.21 -6.16 -10.67
C SER A 122 0.68 -6.83 -11.93
N LYS A 123 -0.17 -6.16 -12.71
CA LYS A 123 -0.65 -6.66 -14.01
C LYS A 123 0.48 -6.89 -15.02
N THR A 124 1.49 -6.01 -15.04
CA THR A 124 2.64 -6.20 -15.95
C THR A 124 3.55 -7.36 -15.54
N LYS A 125 3.59 -7.71 -14.25
CA LYS A 125 4.35 -8.86 -13.76
C LYS A 125 3.64 -10.18 -14.01
N THR A 126 2.31 -10.23 -13.88
CA THR A 126 1.52 -11.45 -14.15
C THR A 126 1.60 -11.90 -15.62
N ASP A 127 1.97 -11.00 -16.53
CA ASP A 127 2.15 -11.30 -17.96
C ASP A 127 3.58 -11.75 -18.33
N SER A 128 4.51 -11.81 -17.35
CA SER A 128 5.91 -12.24 -17.57
C SER A 128 6.21 -13.56 -16.83
N PRO A 129 6.65 -14.64 -17.52
CA PRO A 129 6.76 -15.99 -16.97
C PRO A 129 8.03 -16.27 -16.13
N GLU A 130 8.60 -15.27 -15.44
CA GLU A 130 9.94 -15.38 -14.81
C GLU A 130 9.97 -15.66 -13.30
N ASP A 131 8.89 -16.15 -12.69
CA ASP A 131 8.88 -16.57 -11.28
C ASP A 131 8.48 -18.06 -11.16
N THR A 132 9.13 -18.92 -11.94
CA THR A 132 9.13 -20.38 -11.66
C THR A 132 10.21 -20.63 -10.61
N PRO A 133 9.89 -21.17 -9.40
CA PRO A 133 10.92 -21.61 -8.48
C PRO A 133 11.79 -22.67 -9.18
N PRO A 134 13.11 -22.72 -8.96
CA PRO A 134 13.91 -23.80 -9.52
C PRO A 134 13.31 -25.14 -9.07
N GLU A 135 12.90 -25.96 -10.03
CA GLU A 135 12.51 -27.35 -9.78
C GLU A 135 13.64 -28.04 -9.03
N GLU A 136 13.39 -28.36 -7.76
CA GLU A 136 14.31 -29.10 -6.91
C GLU A 136 14.42 -30.52 -7.48
N ASN A 137 15.56 -30.77 -8.15
CA ASN A 137 15.98 -32.08 -8.64
C ASN A 137 15.76 -33.15 -7.56
N ARG A 138 14.74 -33.98 -7.75
CA ARG A 138 14.62 -35.26 -7.07
C ARG A 138 15.30 -36.32 -7.94
N ASN A 139 16.56 -36.61 -7.57
CA ASN A 139 17.20 -37.88 -7.91
C ASN A 139 16.53 -39.04 -7.14
#